data_AF-A0AAE8L6Y1-F1
#
_entry.id   AF-A0AAE8L6Y1-F1
#
_cell.length_a   1.000
_cell.length_b   1.000
_cell.length_c   1.000
_cell.angle_alpha   90.00
_cell.angle_beta   90.00
_cell.angle_gamma   90.00
#
_symmetry.space_group_name_H-M   'P 1'
#
loop_
_entity.id
_entity.type
_entity.pdbx_description
1 polymer ?
#
loop_
_entity_poly.entity_id
_entity_poly.type
_entity_poly.pdbx_seq_one_letter_code
_entity_poly.pdbx_strand_id
1 'polypeptide(L)'
;MAEKPPFRTGDALLHKPSGETWVCAWADPETGYLSWLGWPPGEAKISDFELAKAASDDEHRQWLRDLKRSGRRDFSRALRLYGDPDADEVAE
;
A
#
# COMPACT_ATOMS: atom_id res chain seq x y z
N MET A 1 -17.28 10.80 -4.97
CA MET A 1 -17.28 9.64 -4.05
C MET A 1 -15.87 9.10 -4.11
N ALA A 2 -15.07 9.22 -3.04
CA ALA A 2 -13.71 8.70 -3.05
C ALA A 2 -13.83 7.16 -3.07
N GLU A 3 -13.61 6.58 -4.24
CA GLU A 3 -13.62 5.14 -4.44
C GLU A 3 -12.51 4.56 -3.56
N LYS A 4 -12.85 3.57 -2.73
CA LYS A 4 -11.87 2.92 -1.87
C LYS A 4 -10.69 2.47 -2.74
N PRO A 5 -9.45 2.73 -2.31
CA PRO A 5 -8.27 2.34 -3.09
C PRO A 5 -8.31 0.83 -3.37
N PRO A 6 -8.01 0.41 -4.61
CA PRO A 6 -8.17 -0.98 -5.05
C PRO A 6 -7.24 -1.93 -4.29
N PHE A 7 -6.11 -1.42 -3.81
CA PHE A 7 -5.14 -2.12 -2.98
C PHE A 7 -4.75 -1.25 -1.78
N ARG A 8 -4.36 -1.91 -0.69
CA ARG A 8 -3.91 -1.31 0.56
C ARG A 8 -2.44 -1.61 0.80
N THR A 9 -1.82 -0.81 1.65
CA THR A 9 -0.46 -1.10 2.14
C THR A 9 -0.40 -2.50 2.75
N GLY A 10 0.59 -3.30 2.35
CA GLY A 10 0.76 -4.68 2.82
C GLY A 10 0.13 -5.75 1.94
N ASP A 11 -0.75 -5.38 0.99
CA ASP A 11 -1.30 -6.35 0.03
C ASP A 11 -0.18 -6.93 -0.83
N ALA A 12 -0.18 -8.25 -1.01
CA ALA A 12 0.71 -8.88 -1.96
C ALA A 12 0.08 -8.82 -3.36
N LEU A 13 0.80 -8.22 -4.29
CA LEU A 13 0.37 -7.96 -5.66
C LEU A 13 1.26 -8.73 -6.64
N LEU A 14 0.66 -9.46 -7.56
CA LEU A 14 1.36 -10.11 -8.66
C LEU A 14 1.54 -9.10 -9.80
N HIS A 15 2.78 -8.76 -10.11
CA HIS A 15 3.13 -7.96 -11.28
C HIS A 15 3.03 -8.85 -12.53
N LYS A 16 1.98 -8.68 -13.33
CA LYS A 16 1.71 -9.56 -14.48
C LYS A 16 2.85 -9.63 -15.50
N PRO A 17 3.52 -8.53 -15.89
CA PRO A 17 4.56 -8.62 -16.92
C PRO A 17 5.87 -9.24 -16.40
N SER A 18 6.22 -9.08 -15.12
CA SER A 18 7.39 -9.78 -14.53
C SER A 18 7.07 -11.21 -14.06
N GLY A 19 5.84 -11.47 -13.61
CA GLY A 19 5.47 -12.69 -12.88
C GLY A 19 5.91 -12.71 -11.41
N GLU A 20 6.34 -11.57 -10.87
CA GLU A 20 6.84 -11.45 -9.50
C GLU A 20 5.76 -10.92 -8.55
N THR A 21 5.78 -11.38 -7.29
CA THR A 21 4.86 -10.89 -6.26
C THR A 21 5.54 -9.85 -5.38
N TRP A 22 4.98 -8.64 -5.33
CA TRP A 22 5.51 -7.51 -4.56
C TRP A 22 4.50 -7.07 -3.50
N VAL A 23 4.97 -6.51 -2.39
CA VAL A 23 4.09 -5.99 -1.34
C VAL A 23 3.75 -4.54 -1.66
N CYS A 24 2.48 -4.16 -1.63
CA CYS A 24 2.02 -2.81 -1.91
C CYS A 24 2.45 -1.83 -0.80
N ALA A 25 3.05 -0.71 -1.17
CA ALA A 25 3.32 0.39 -0.26
C ALA A 25 2.11 1.34 -0.19
N TRP A 26 1.58 1.71 -1.34
CA TRP A 26 0.37 2.50 -1.51
C TRP A 26 -0.18 2.33 -2.92
N ALA A 27 -1.49 2.50 -3.08
CA ALA A 27 -2.17 2.52 -4.36
C ALA A 27 -3.17 3.67 -4.39
N ASP A 28 -3.03 4.53 -5.39
CA ASP A 28 -3.79 5.76 -5.55
C ASP A 28 -4.73 5.62 -6.75
N PRO A 29 -6.03 5.37 -6.54
CA PRO A 29 -6.99 5.22 -7.64
C PRO A 29 -7.18 6.51 -8.43
N GLU A 30 -6.93 7.69 -7.82
CA GLU A 30 -7.10 8.97 -8.51
C GLU A 30 -6.02 9.18 -9.58
N THR A 31 -4.79 8.76 -9.28
CA THR A 31 -3.69 8.84 -10.26
C THR A 31 -3.56 7.58 -11.12
N GLY A 32 -4.07 6.43 -10.65
CA GLY A 32 -3.96 5.14 -11.32
C GLY A 32 -2.60 4.44 -11.10
N TYR A 33 -1.80 4.92 -10.14
CA TYR A 33 -0.47 4.42 -9.84
C TYR A 33 -0.40 3.78 -8.45
N LEU A 34 0.52 2.85 -8.29
CA LEU A 34 0.91 2.27 -7.02
C LEU A 34 2.42 2.22 -6.89
N SER A 35 2.89 2.09 -5.65
CA SER A 35 4.28 1.77 -5.33
C SER A 35 4.35 0.50 -4.48
N TRP A 36 5.52 -0.13 -4.45
CA TRP A 36 5.77 -1.38 -3.72
C TRP A 36 6.88 -1.24 -2.68
N LEU A 37 6.79 -2.08 -1.66
CA LEU A 37 7.81 -2.31 -0.65
C LEU A 37 8.82 -3.30 -1.22
N GLY A 38 9.98 -2.78 -1.61
CA GLY A 38 11.06 -3.56 -2.16
C GLY A 38 12.20 -2.71 -2.67
N TRP A 39 13.20 -3.39 -3.23
CA TRP A 39 14.26 -2.79 -4.02
C TRP A 39 14.29 -3.47 -5.40
N PRO A 40 14.35 -2.73 -6.52
CA PRO A 40 14.41 -1.27 -6.59
C PRO A 40 13.07 -0.61 -6.21
N PRO A 41 13.09 0.59 -5.57
CA PRO A 41 11.88 1.36 -5.37
C PRO A 41 11.38 1.91 -6.71
N GLY A 42 10.06 1.93 -6.88
CA GLY A 42 9.45 2.45 -8.09
C GLY A 42 7.95 2.59 -7.99
N GLU A 43 7.36 3.10 -9.06
CA GLU A 43 5.94 3.30 -9.21
C GLU A 43 5.50 2.67 -10.53
N ALA A 44 4.33 2.04 -10.54
CA ALA A 44 3.78 1.40 -11.72
C ALA A 44 2.25 1.50 -11.73
N LYS A 45 1.64 1.21 -12.89
CA LYS A 45 0.20 1.34 -13.06
C LYS A 45 -0.52 0.25 -12.29
N ILE A 46 -1.61 0.61 -11.62
CA ILE A 46 -2.45 -0.34 -10.87
C ILE A 46 -2.92 -1.50 -11.77
N SER A 47 -3.21 -1.24 -13.04
CA SER A 47 -3.68 -2.24 -14.00
C SER A 47 -2.66 -3.33 -14.35
N ASP A 48 -1.36 -3.11 -14.13
CA ASP A 48 -0.32 -4.13 -14.34
C ASP A 48 -0.25 -5.15 -13.20
N PHE A 49 -0.96 -4.89 -12.10
CA PHE A 49 -0.94 -5.73 -10.90
C PHE A 49 -2.27 -6.44 -10.70
N GLU A 50 -2.19 -7.60 -10.06
CA GLU A 50 -3.33 -8.37 -9.59
C GLU A 50 -3.19 -8.66 -8.09
N LEU A 51 -4.29 -8.66 -7.36
CA LEU A 51 -4.26 -8.99 -5.93
C LEU A 51 -3.95 -10.48 -5.77
N ALA A 52 -2.75 -10.79 -5.27
CA ALA A 52 -2.35 -12.15 -4.97
C ALA A 52 -2.78 -12.56 -3.55
N LYS A 53 -2.59 -11.66 -2.57
CA LYS A 53 -3.04 -11.86 -1.19
C LYS A 53 -3.44 -10.52 -0.58
N ALA A 54 -4.67 -10.44 -0.07
CA ALA A 54 -5.12 -9.32 0.73
C ALA A 54 -4.48 -9.37 2.13
N ALA A 55 -3.95 -8.24 2.58
CA ALA A 55 -3.53 -8.05 3.95
C ALA A 55 -4.75 -7.88 4.86
N SER A 56 -4.70 -8.51 6.03
CA SER A 56 -5.67 -8.26 7.09
C SER A 56 -5.54 -6.84 7.62
N ASP A 57 -6.57 -6.30 8.30
CA ASP A 57 -6.48 -4.94 8.86
C ASP A 57 -5.32 -4.77 9.87
N ASP A 58 -4.99 -5.82 10.62
CA ASP A 58 -3.82 -5.84 11.52
C ASP A 58 -2.49 -5.81 10.74
N GLU A 59 -2.36 -6.65 9.70
CA GLU A 59 -1.17 -6.65 8.82
C GLU A 59 -1.00 -5.29 8.14
N HIS A 60 -2.09 -4.70 7.63
CA HIS A 60 -2.09 -3.37 7.02
C HIS A 60 -1.57 -2.29 7.98
N ARG A 61 -2.09 -2.27 9.22
CA ARG A 61 -1.63 -1.33 10.27
C ARG A 61 -0.16 -1.55 10.60
N GLN A 62 0.28 -2.80 10.70
CA GLN A 62 1.67 -3.12 10.99
C GLN A 62 2.60 -2.66 9.86
N TRP A 63 2.23 -2.86 8.60
CA TRP A 63 2.97 -2.35 7.46
C TRP A 63 3.03 -0.82 7.40
N LEU A 64 1.94 -0.12 7.73
CA LEU A 64 1.94 1.34 7.84
C LEU A 64 2.89 1.84 8.93
N ARG A 65 2.93 1.16 10.09
CA ARG A 65 3.88 1.45 11.17
C ARG A 65 5.32 1.20 10.74
N ASP A 66 5.58 0.13 9.98
CA ASP A 66 6.92 -0.16 9.45
C ASP A 66 7.37 0.89 8.42
N LEU A 67 6.47 1.30 7.51
CA LEU A 67 6.69 2.41 6.58
C LEU A 67 7.03 3.71 7.30
N LYS A 68 6.27 4.05 8.36
CA LYS A 68 6.53 5.20 9.24
C LYS A 68 7.92 5.13 9.85
N ARG A 69 8.31 3.95 10.34
CA ARG A 69 9.62 3.70 10.98
C ARG A 69 10.78 3.78 9.98
N SER A 70 10.59 3.27 8.77
CA SER A 70 11.58 3.26 7.69
C SER A 70 11.88 4.67 7.16
N GLY A 71 10.98 5.63 7.37
CA GLY A 71 11.13 7.01 6.89
C GLY A 71 11.06 7.13 5.36
N ARG A 72 10.49 6.13 4.69
CA ARG A 72 10.29 6.15 3.23
C ARG A 72 9.31 7.26 2.85
N ARG A 73 9.54 7.88 1.69
CA ARG A 73 8.65 8.92 1.13
C ARG A 73 7.23 8.39 0.88
N ASP A 74 7.13 7.08 0.64
CA ASP A 74 5.89 6.33 0.47
C ASP A 74 4.93 6.48 1.65
N PHE A 75 5.46 6.63 2.87
CA PHE A 75 4.62 6.76 4.07
C PHE A 75 3.71 8.00 4.02
N SER A 76 4.22 9.13 3.50
CA SER A 76 3.40 10.35 3.38
C SER A 76 2.23 10.17 2.42
N ARG A 77 2.40 9.35 1.38
CA ARG A 77 1.35 9.02 0.41
C ARG A 77 0.34 8.05 1.03
N ALA A 78 0.84 6.99 1.68
CA ALA A 78 0.02 6.00 2.36
C ALA A 78 -0.85 6.64 3.47
N LEU A 79 -0.27 7.54 4.28
CA LEU A 79 -0.98 8.28 5.33
C LEU A 79 -2.14 9.11 4.78
N ARG A 80 -1.95 9.75 3.62
CA ARG A 80 -3.01 10.52 2.95
C ARG A 80 -4.14 9.63 2.42
N LEU A 81 -3.82 8.45 1.92
CA LEU A 81 -4.77 7.54 1.27
C LEU A 81 -5.56 6.69 2.28
N TYR A 82 -4.88 6.22 3.33
CA TYR A 82 -5.42 5.24 4.28
C TYR A 82 -5.67 5.82 5.68
N GLY A 83 -5.13 7.01 5.99
CA GLY A 83 -5.18 7.60 7.32
C GLY A 83 -4.03 7.15 8.23
N ASP A 84 -3.98 7.70 9.45
CA ASP A 84 -2.96 7.31 10.42
C ASP A 84 -3.33 5.95 11.05
N PRO A 85 -2.40 4.97 11.07
CA PRO A 85 -2.68 3.63 11.60
C PRO A 85 -2.97 3.61 13.11
N ASP A 86 -2.59 4.67 13.83
CA ASP A 86 -2.74 4.82 15.29
C ASP A 86 -4.00 5.63 15.66
N ALA A 87 -4.69 6.22 14.66
CA ALA A 87 -5.87 7.06 14.92
C ALA A 87 -7.07 6.28 15.50
N ASP A 88 -7.09 4.95 15.38
CA ASP A 88 -8.15 4.06 15.88
C ASP A 88 -7.91 3.59 17.33
N GLU A 89 -6.68 3.72 17.86
CA GLU A 89 -6.33 3.29 19.23
C GLU A 89 -6.64 4.33 20.31
N VAL A 90 -7.01 5.56 19.93
CA VAL A 90 -7.41 6.62 20.87
C VAL A 90 -8.90 6.62 21.23
N ALA A 91 -9.60 5.52 20.94
CA ALA A 91 -11.00 5.32 21.25
C ALA A 91 -11.23 4.11 22.19
N GLU A 92 -10.54 4.04 23.33
CA GLU A 92 -11.08 3.69 24.66
C GLU A 92 -10.01 3.65 25.76
#